data_AF-A0A520HFZ2-F1
#
_entry.id   AF-A0A520HFZ2-F1
#
_cell.length_a   1.000
_cell.length_b   1.000
_cell.length_c   1.000
_cell.angle_alpha   90.00
_cell.angle_beta   90.00
_cell.angle_gamma   90.00
#
_symmetry.space_group_name_H-M   'P 1'
#
loop_
_entity.id
_entity.type
_entity.pdbx_description
1 polymer ?
#
loop_
_entity_poly.entity_id
_entity_poly.type
_entity_poly.pdbx_seq_one_letter_code
_entity_poly.pdbx_strand_id
1 'polypeptide(L)' 'MADALERMPPLRREIFLRKRLDGLRTDAIAKSLDMSMAAVEKHVVRAFQDLRGALAKRGFTMEAGA' A
#
# COMPACT_ATOMS: atom_id res chain seq x y z
N MET A 1 -0.02 13.34 -0.44
CA MET A 1 0.20 11.89 -0.70
C MET A 1 1.64 11.49 -0.40
N ALA A 2 2.65 12.26 -0.84
CA ALA A 2 4.06 11.99 -0.54
C ALA A 2 4.34 11.74 0.97
N ASP A 3 3.89 12.65 1.86
CA ASP A 3 4.09 12.53 3.32
C ASP A 3 3.54 11.23 3.93
N ALA A 4 2.51 10.64 3.32
CA ALA A 4 1.90 9.41 3.80
C ALA A 4 2.76 8.19 3.41
N LEU A 5 3.30 8.19 2.19
CA LEU A 5 4.22 7.17 1.72
C LEU A 5 5.54 7.21 2.50
N GLU A 6 6.05 8.41 2.83
CA GLU A 6 7.27 8.58 3.62
C GLU A 6 7.16 8.02 5.04
N ARG A 7 5.96 8.03 5.62
CA ARG A 7 5.70 7.48 6.96
C ARG A 7 5.44 5.98 6.97
N MET A 8 5.21 5.36 5.81
CA MET A 8 5.03 3.91 5.74
C MET A 8 6.35 3.20 6.04
N PRO A 9 6.31 2.03 6.71
CA PRO A 9 7.48 1.17 6.81
C PRO A 9 8.04 0.85 5.40
N PRO A 10 9.38 0.83 5.22
CA PRO A 10 10.00 0.73 3.89
C PRO A 10 9.47 -0.41 3.03
N LEU A 11 9.35 -1.61 3.60
CA LEU A 11 8.83 -2.80 2.90
C LEU A 11 7.38 -2.61 2.42
N ARG A 12 6.56 -1.92 3.22
CA ARG A 12 5.15 -1.68 2.86
C ARG A 12 5.06 -0.69 1.70
N ARG A 13 5.86 0.38 1.75
CA ARG A 13 5.97 1.37 0.67
C ARG A 13 6.43 0.70 -0.63
N GLU A 14 7.47 -0.12 -0.56
CA GLU A 14 8.02 -0.83 -1.71
C GLU A 14 7.00 -1.77 -2.36
N ILE A 15 6.32 -2.62 -1.57
CA ILE A 15 5.28 -3.51 -2.07
C ILE A 15 4.14 -2.71 -2.74
N PHE A 16 3.72 -1.61 -2.12
CA PHE A 16 2.66 -0.76 -2.67
C PHE A 16 3.07 -0.11 -4.00
N LEU A 17 4.29 0.41 -4.10
CA LEU A 17 4.81 1.01 -5.34
C LEU A 17 4.92 -0.04 -6.45
N ARG A 18 5.50 -1.21 -6.17
CA ARG A 18 5.55 -2.32 -7.13
C ARG A 18 4.17 -2.73 -7.64
N LYS A 19 3.16 -2.75 -6.75
CA LYS A 19 1.79 -3.13 -7.12
C LYS A 19 1.06 -2.04 -7.92
N ARG A 20 1.24 -0.76 -7.58
CA ARG A 20 0.41 0.34 -8.09
C ARG A 20 1.08 1.18 -9.17
N LEU A 21 2.39 1.39 -9.06
CA LEU A 21 3.17 2.14 -10.03
C LEU A 21 3.69 1.19 -11.12
N ASP A 22 4.31 0.08 -10.73
CA ASP A 22 4.92 -0.85 -11.69
C ASP A 22 3.91 -1.89 -12.23
N GLY A 23 2.69 -1.93 -11.68
CA GLY A 23 1.64 -2.85 -12.12
C GLY A 23 1.94 -4.33 -11.89
N LEU A 24 2.91 -4.65 -11.03
CA LEU A 24 3.32 -6.03 -10.80
C LEU A 24 2.22 -6.86 -10.12
N ARG A 25 2.12 -8.11 -10.54
CA ARG A 25 1.22 -9.09 -9.94
C ARG A 25 1.72 -9.51 -8.56
N THR A 26 0.79 -9.94 -7.70
CA THR A 26 1.10 -10.31 -6.30
C THR A 26 2.07 -11.48 -6.22
N ASP A 27 1.92 -12.47 -7.10
CA ASP A 27 2.81 -13.63 -7.25
C ASP A 27 4.24 -13.23 -7.64
N ALA A 28 4.39 -12.29 -8.57
CA ALA A 28 5.69 -11.77 -8.99
C ALA A 28 6.40 -11.00 -7.85
N ILE A 29 5.65 -10.17 -7.11
CA ILE A 29 6.18 -9.45 -5.95
C ILE A 29 6.60 -10.43 -4.85
N ALA A 30 5.73 -11.38 -4.53
CA ALA A 30 5.98 -12.43 -3.54
C ALA A 30 7.27 -13.21 -3.85
N LYS A 31 7.42 -13.67 -5.10
CA LYS A 31 8.64 -14.35 -5.56
C LYS A 31 9.89 -13.47 -5.45
N SER A 32 9.78 -12.19 -5.82
CA SER A 32 10.93 -11.27 -5.81
C SER A 32 11.42 -10.88 -4.41
N LEU A 33 10.56 -11.01 -3.39
CA LEU A 33 10.85 -10.64 -2.01
C LEU A 33 11.00 -11.86 -1.08
N ASP A 34 10.91 -13.09 -1.62
CA ASP A 34 10.86 -14.34 -0.86
C ASP A 34 9.78 -14.31 0.26
N MET A 35 8.57 -13.91 -0.14
CA MET A 35 7.41 -13.79 0.75
C MET A 35 6.25 -14.64 0.26
N SER A 36 5.32 -14.99 1.14
CA SER A 36 4.05 -15.56 0.71
C SER A 36 3.15 -14.50 0.06
N MET A 37 2.32 -14.91 -0.90
CA MET A 37 1.33 -14.02 -1.53
C MET A 37 0.40 -13.37 -0.50
N ALA A 38 -0.02 -14.12 0.51
CA ALA A 38 -0.86 -13.61 1.61
C ALA A 38 -0.16 -12.50 2.41
N ALA A 39 1.16 -12.62 2.64
CA ALA A 39 1.92 -11.55 3.30
C ALA A 39 1.94 -10.28 2.43
N VAL A 40 2.18 -10.42 1.12
CA VAL A 40 2.16 -9.30 0.17
C VAL A 40 0.79 -8.59 0.17
N GLU A 41 -0.31 -9.35 0.08
CA GLU A 41 -1.67 -8.79 0.13
C GLU A 41 -1.93 -8.02 1.42
N LYS A 42 -1.51 -8.57 2.56
CA LYS A 42 -1.61 -7.90 3.86
C LYS A 42 -0.83 -6.58 3.88
N HIS A 43 0.34 -6.52 3.23
CA HIS A 43 1.08 -5.26 3.09
C HIS A 43 0.34 -4.25 2.21
N VAL A 44 -0.26 -4.69 1.09
CA VAL A 44 -1.07 -3.83 0.21
C VAL A 44 -2.27 -3.25 0.95
N VAL A 45 -3.05 -4.08 1.65
CA VAL A 45 -4.21 -3.63 2.44
C VAL A 45 -3.80 -2.60 3.48
N ARG A 46 -2.71 -2.88 4.22
CA ARG A 46 -2.17 -1.94 5.22
C ARG A 46 -1.72 -0.62 4.60
N ALA A 47 -1.14 -0.63 3.39
CA ALA A 47 -0.75 0.60 2.72
C ALA A 47 -1.96 1.47 2.35
N PHE A 48 -3.06 0.87 1.90
CA PHE A 48 -4.31 1.62 1.68
C PHE A 48 -4.89 2.20 2.98
N GLN A 49 -4.81 1.45 4.09
CA GLN A 49 -5.21 1.95 5.41
C GLN A 49 -4.34 3.14 5.86
N ASP A 50 -3.02 3.05 5.68
CA ASP A 50 -2.08 4.13 5.98
C ASP A 50 -2.41 5.39 5.15
N LEU A 51 -2.69 5.24 3.85
CA LEU A 51 -3.12 6.35 2.99
C LEU A 51 -4.46 6.95 3.41
N ARG A 52 -5.46 6.11 3.67
CA ARG A 52 -6.79 6.56 4.12
C ARG A 52 -6.69 7.32 5.44
N GLY A 53 -5.89 6.82 6.39
CA GLY A 53 -5.65 7.49 7.66
C GLY A 53 -4.95 8.84 7.47
N ALA A 54 -3.98 8.93 6.56
CA ALA A 54 -3.30 10.19 6.26
C ALA A 54 -4.22 11.22 5.59
N LEU A 55 -5.13 10.79 4.70
CA LEU A 55 -6.14 11.66 4.09
C LEU A 55 -7.16 12.15 5.12
N ALA A 56 -7.67 11.26 5.98
CA ALA A 56 -8.61 11.62 7.04
C ALA A 56 -8.01 12.66 8.00
N LYS A 57 -6.73 12.51 8.38
CA LYS A 57 -6.00 13.49 9.20
C LYS A 57 -5.87 14.87 8.54
N ARG A 58 -5.95 14.93 7.21
CA ARG A 58 -5.91 16.18 6.43
C ARG A 58 -7.30 16.77 6.16
N GLY A 59 -8.35 16.22 6.78
CA GLY A 59 -9.74 16.65 6.58
C GLY A 59 -10.39 16.12 5.31
N PHE A 60 -9.72 15.23 4.58
CA PHE A 60 -10.30 14.54 3.42
C PHE A 60 -10.93 13.22 3.86
N THR A 61 -12.18 13.27 4.27
CA THR A 61 -13.04 12.08 4.33
C THR A 61 -13.68 11.88 2.96
N MET A 62 -13.24 10.87 2.21
CA MET A 62 -14.00 10.39 1.06
C MET A 62 -15.28 9.76 1.59
N GLU A 63 -16.44 10.34 1.28
CA GLU A 63 -17.71 9.61 1.38
C GLU A 63 -17.58 8.37 0.51
N ALA A 64 -17.87 7.20 1.09
CA ALA A 64 -17.84 5.96 0.36
C ALA A 64 -18.80 6.10 -0.83
N GLY A 65 -18.27 6.04 -2.05
CA GLY A 65 -19.08 6.00 -3.25
C GLY A 65 -20.11 4.87 -3.14
N ALA A 66 -21.35 5.23 -3.48
CA ALA A 66 -22.55 4.41 -3.49
C ALA A 66 -22.41 3.09 -4.26
#